data_AF-A0A428RRZ8-F1
#
_entry.id   AF-A0A428RRZ8-F1
#
_cell.length_a   1.000
_cell.length_b   1.000
_cell.length_c   1.000
_cell.angle_alpha   90.00
_cell.angle_beta   90.00
_cell.angle_gamma   90.00
#
_symmetry.space_group_name_H-M   'P 1'
#
loop_
_entity.id
_entity.type
_entity.pdbx_description
1 polymer ?
#
loop_
_entity_poly.entity_id
_entity_poly.type
_entity_poly.pdbx_seq_one_letter_code
_entity_poly.pdbx_strand_id
1 'polypeptide(L)'
;MNIGVRLWDSDQASIVLLDTEDAIYAPDGYTLPKPGTTGTIGWLSPELDTFTATVDVWGAGVVAIWMLLGRHPWQFRLNPWRYGDENKKQRPLFHAAYDTVTRDLVTSEGIGDIGKAILQIVRHPYAHTDEQRKTRPSCREVAQILSVGGQKVELLDCPSQKRIRVEP
;
A
#
# COMPACT_ATOMS: atom_id res chain seq x y z
N MET A 1 -3.54 -6.35 5.81
CA MET A 1 -2.25 -5.68 6.08
C MET A 1 -2.25 -5.35 7.55
N ASN A 2 -1.41 -6.03 8.33
CA ASN A 2 -1.44 -5.89 9.79
C ASN A 2 -0.17 -5.17 10.22
N ILE A 3 -0.35 -4.07 10.95
CA ILE A 3 0.73 -3.13 11.27
C ILE A 3 0.72 -2.92 12.77
N GLY A 4 1.90 -3.06 13.38
CA GLY A 4 2.14 -2.81 14.80
C GLY A 4 2.98 -1.56 15.01
N VAL A 5 2.74 -0.89 16.12
CA VAL A 5 3.63 0.16 16.63
C VAL A 5 4.61 -0.50 17.59
N ARG A 6 5.90 -0.48 17.26
CA ARG A 6 6.97 -1.01 18.11
C ARG A 6 7.50 0.07 19.06
N LEU A 7 7.61 1.30 18.59
CA LEU A 7 8.06 2.46 19.37
C LEU A 7 7.30 3.69 18.91
N TRP A 8 6.86 4.52 19.85
CA TRP A 8 6.27 5.82 19.56
C TRP A 8 6.60 6.78 20.70
N ASP A 9 7.56 7.66 20.45
CA ASP A 9 7.92 8.77 21.34
C ASP A 9 8.02 10.08 20.54
N SER A 10 8.47 11.16 21.19
CA SER A 10 8.55 12.48 20.56
C SER A 10 9.57 12.55 19.42
N ASP A 11 10.56 11.66 19.42
CA ASP A 11 11.75 11.74 18.57
C ASP A 11 11.76 10.60 17.53
N GLN A 12 11.07 9.49 17.81
CA GLN A 12 11.08 8.29 17.01
C GLN A 12 9.72 7.61 16.93
N ALA A 13 9.37 7.19 15.71
CA ALA A 13 8.29 6.25 15.45
C ALA A 13 8.87 5.02 14.74
N SER A 14 8.63 3.84 15.32
CA SER A 14 8.98 2.55 14.72
C SER A 14 7.71 1.74 14.50
N ILE A 15 7.44 1.46 13.23
CA ILE A 15 6.29 0.70 12.76
C ILE A 15 6.80 -0.63 12.20
N VAL A 16 6.10 -1.72 12.50
CA VAL A 16 6.43 -3.07 12.02
C VAL A 16 5.28 -3.66 11.21
N LEU A 17 5.63 -4.34 10.12
CA LEU A 17 4.70 -5.17 9.36
C LEU A 17 4.59 -6.54 10.05
N LEU A 18 3.36 -6.99 10.25
CA LEU A 18 3.01 -8.27 10.87
C LEU A 18 2.34 -9.20 9.86
N ASP A 19 2.10 -10.44 10.28
CA ASP A 19 1.35 -11.48 9.57
C ASP A 19 1.88 -11.75 8.16
N THR A 20 3.18 -12.04 8.10
CA THR A 20 3.88 -12.36 6.86
C THR A 20 3.81 -13.84 6.50
N GLU A 21 3.03 -14.66 7.22
CA GLU A 21 2.87 -16.09 6.91
C GLU A 21 2.28 -16.36 5.52
N ASP A 22 1.45 -15.45 5.01
CA ASP A 22 0.84 -15.53 3.69
C ASP A 22 1.72 -14.90 2.58
N ALA A 23 2.93 -14.45 2.91
CA ALA A 23 3.85 -13.89 1.93
C ALA A 23 4.28 -14.95 0.91
N ILE A 24 4.20 -14.60 -0.37
CA ILE A 24 4.53 -15.52 -1.47
C ILE A 24 5.90 -15.18 -2.02
N TYR A 25 6.79 -16.17 -2.07
CA TYR A 25 8.07 -16.03 -2.77
C TYR A 25 7.85 -15.99 -4.29
N ALA A 26 8.33 -14.93 -4.94
CA ALA A 26 8.18 -14.67 -6.37
C ALA A 26 9.55 -14.43 -7.03
N PRO A 27 10.31 -15.49 -7.38
CA PRO A 27 11.68 -15.35 -7.89
C PRO A 27 11.76 -14.60 -9.23
N ASP A 28 10.74 -14.75 -10.07
CA ASP A 28 10.65 -14.07 -11.36
C ASP A 28 10.06 -12.65 -11.26
N GLY A 29 9.85 -12.15 -10.04
CA GLY A 29 9.23 -10.85 -9.77
C GLY A 29 7.71 -10.84 -9.89
N TYR A 30 7.09 -12.00 -10.15
CA TYR A 30 5.64 -12.15 -10.18
C TYR A 30 5.16 -13.54 -9.72
N THR A 31 3.87 -13.64 -9.41
CA THR A 31 3.16 -14.89 -9.14
C THR A 31 1.73 -14.82 -9.66
N LEU A 32 1.11 -15.97 -9.92
CA LEU A 32 -0.28 -16.04 -10.35
C LEU A 32 -1.20 -16.22 -9.13
N PRO A 33 -2.38 -15.58 -9.11
CA PRO A 33 -3.36 -15.78 -8.05
C PRO A 33 -3.79 -17.26 -8.04
N LYS A 34 -3.67 -17.94 -6.89
CA LYS A 34 -4.27 -19.27 -6.70
C LYS A 34 -5.69 -19.10 -6.15
N PRO A 35 -6.65 -19.96 -6.55
CA PRO A 35 -7.94 -20.01 -5.89
C PRO A 35 -7.79 -20.20 -4.37
N GLY A 36 -8.45 -19.36 -3.58
CA GLY A 36 -8.37 -19.40 -2.12
C GLY A 36 -7.18 -18.65 -1.49
N THR A 37 -6.16 -18.24 -2.25
CA THR A 37 -5.01 -17.46 -1.73
C THR A 37 -5.20 -15.96 -1.90
N THR A 38 -6.45 -15.51 -1.98
CA THR A 38 -6.75 -14.14 -2.37
C THR A 38 -6.78 -13.27 -1.14
N GLY A 39 -5.88 -12.27 -1.08
CA GLY A 39 -5.76 -11.33 0.03
C GLY A 39 -7.06 -10.60 0.40
N THR A 40 -6.98 -9.79 1.44
CA THR A 40 -8.15 -9.11 1.99
C THR A 40 -8.72 -8.07 1.01
N ILE A 41 -10.00 -8.18 0.65
CA ILE A 41 -10.64 -7.45 -0.48
C ILE A 41 -10.35 -5.94 -0.51
N GLY A 42 -10.40 -5.25 0.63
CA GLY A 42 -10.14 -3.81 0.72
C GLY A 42 -8.70 -3.39 0.39
N TRP A 43 -7.75 -4.32 0.42
CA TRP A 43 -6.33 -4.07 0.23
C TRP A 43 -5.81 -4.51 -1.13
N LEU A 44 -6.66 -5.18 -1.93
CA LEU A 44 -6.28 -5.71 -3.23
C LEU A 44 -6.23 -4.60 -4.28
N SER A 45 -5.19 -4.62 -5.13
CA SER A 45 -5.10 -3.73 -6.29
C SER A 45 -6.20 -4.07 -7.31
N PRO A 46 -6.60 -3.09 -8.14
CA PRO A 46 -7.59 -3.33 -9.19
C PRO A 46 -7.17 -4.36 -10.23
N GLU A 47 -5.90 -4.36 -10.61
CA GLU A 47 -5.29 -5.34 -11.48
C GLU A 47 -4.96 -6.62 -10.68
N LEU A 48 -5.54 -7.75 -11.09
CA LEU A 48 -5.44 -9.02 -10.35
C LEU A 48 -4.95 -10.20 -11.21
N ASP A 49 -4.62 -9.98 -12.48
CA ASP A 49 -4.27 -11.08 -13.38
C ASP A 49 -2.87 -11.64 -13.08
N THR A 50 -1.96 -10.79 -12.61
CA THR A 50 -0.59 -11.14 -12.22
C THR A 50 -0.20 -10.35 -10.98
N PHE A 51 0.20 -11.03 -9.91
CA PHE A 51 0.71 -10.38 -8.71
C PHE A 51 2.19 -10.08 -8.89
N THR A 52 2.55 -8.80 -8.91
CA THR A 52 3.93 -8.32 -8.89
C THR A 52 4.15 -7.51 -7.62
N ALA A 53 5.39 -7.12 -7.31
CA ALA A 53 5.68 -6.24 -6.17
C ALA A 53 4.87 -4.93 -6.17
N THR A 54 4.31 -4.50 -7.31
CA THR A 54 3.44 -3.33 -7.32
C THR A 54 2.20 -3.58 -6.48
N VAL A 55 1.57 -4.76 -6.45
CA VAL A 55 0.33 -4.97 -5.66
C VAL A 55 0.52 -4.64 -4.17
N ASP A 56 1.71 -4.87 -3.62
CA ASP A 56 2.07 -4.48 -2.26
C ASP A 56 2.22 -2.96 -2.10
N VAL A 57 2.74 -2.27 -3.12
CA VAL A 57 2.76 -0.81 -3.18
C VAL A 57 1.34 -0.24 -3.08
N TRP A 58 0.35 -0.84 -3.73
CA TRP A 58 -1.05 -0.42 -3.57
C TRP A 58 -1.54 -0.63 -2.15
N GLY A 59 -1.27 -1.81 -1.57
CA GLY A 59 -1.59 -2.10 -0.18
C GLY A 59 -1.01 -1.05 0.78
N ALA A 60 0.25 -0.65 0.59
CA ALA A 60 0.89 0.43 1.34
C ALA A 60 0.21 1.79 1.12
N GLY A 61 -0.26 2.09 -0.08
CA GLY A 61 -1.07 3.28 -0.37
C GLY A 61 -2.41 3.29 0.38
N VAL A 62 -3.09 2.15 0.43
CA VAL A 62 -4.33 1.99 1.20
C VAL A 62 -4.09 2.25 2.69
N VAL A 63 -2.98 1.73 3.23
CA VAL A 63 -2.56 1.99 4.62
C VAL A 63 -2.33 3.49 4.83
N ALA A 64 -1.56 4.13 3.96
CA ALA A 64 -1.22 5.54 4.08
C ALA A 64 -2.47 6.43 4.06
N ILE A 65 -3.43 6.14 3.17
CA ILE A 65 -4.72 6.82 3.14
C ILE A 65 -5.49 6.60 4.44
N TRP A 66 -5.52 5.36 4.93
CA TRP A 66 -6.23 5.04 6.17
C TRP A 66 -5.65 5.79 7.37
N MET A 67 -4.32 5.89 7.47
CA MET A 67 -3.63 6.64 8.53
C MET A 67 -3.87 8.15 8.43
N LEU A 68 -3.86 8.72 7.22
CA LEU A 68 -4.03 10.17 7.03
C LEU A 68 -5.48 10.62 7.20
N LEU A 69 -6.44 9.84 6.67
CA LEU A 69 -7.86 10.24 6.66
C LEU A 69 -8.65 9.62 7.82
N GLY A 70 -8.04 8.75 8.63
CA GLY A 70 -8.68 8.04 9.73
C GLY A 70 -9.74 7.01 9.31
N ARG A 71 -9.91 6.76 8.01
CA ARG A 71 -10.92 5.85 7.44
C ARG A 71 -10.36 5.03 6.29
N HIS A 72 -10.76 3.76 6.22
CA HIS A 72 -10.35 2.90 5.11
C HIS A 72 -11.03 3.39 3.81
N PRO A 73 -10.29 3.55 2.69
CA PRO A 73 -10.79 4.29 1.52
C PRO A 73 -11.89 3.57 0.75
N TRP A 74 -11.92 2.24 0.79
CA TRP A 74 -12.98 1.43 0.17
C TRP A 74 -13.19 0.11 0.91
N GLN A 75 -14.36 -0.07 1.54
CA GLN A 75 -14.72 -1.29 2.26
C GLN A 75 -15.82 -2.05 1.53
N PHE A 76 -15.44 -2.80 0.50
CA PHE A 76 -16.37 -3.61 -0.28
C PHE A 76 -16.48 -5.04 0.27
N ARG A 77 -17.71 -5.59 0.23
CA ARG A 77 -17.95 -7.01 0.53
C ARG A 77 -17.51 -7.93 -0.62
N LEU A 78 -17.52 -7.42 -1.84
CA LEU A 78 -17.13 -8.13 -3.06
C LEU A 78 -16.00 -7.36 -3.73
N ASN A 79 -15.00 -8.07 -4.26
CA ASN A 79 -13.93 -7.44 -5.03
C ASN A 79 -14.46 -7.03 -6.42
N PRO A 80 -14.44 -5.74 -6.81
CA PRO A 80 -15.01 -5.27 -8.08
C PRO A 80 -14.40 -5.86 -9.37
N TRP A 81 -13.19 -6.41 -9.25
CA TRP A 81 -12.37 -6.85 -10.37
C TRP A 81 -12.23 -8.37 -10.46
N ARG A 82 -12.87 -9.12 -9.56
CA ARG A 82 -13.07 -10.56 -9.76
C ARG A 82 -14.11 -10.84 -10.85
N TYR A 83 -14.05 -12.05 -11.38
CA TYR A 83 -15.05 -12.58 -12.29
C TYR A 83 -16.44 -12.65 -11.61
N GLY A 84 -17.49 -12.38 -12.38
CA GLY A 84 -18.87 -12.42 -11.93
C GLY A 84 -19.58 -11.07 -12.08
N ASP A 85 -20.86 -11.09 -12.44
CA ASP A 85 -21.60 -9.86 -12.70
C ASP A 85 -21.88 -9.07 -11.41
N GLU A 86 -22.06 -9.75 -10.27
CA GLU A 86 -22.19 -9.10 -8.97
C GLU A 86 -20.93 -8.30 -8.57
N ASN A 87 -19.75 -8.81 -8.92
CA ASN A 87 -18.48 -8.11 -8.73
C ASN A 87 -18.40 -6.88 -9.63
N LYS A 88 -18.73 -7.03 -10.92
CA LYS A 88 -18.72 -5.90 -11.88
C LYS A 88 -19.65 -4.77 -11.48
N LYS A 89 -20.80 -5.06 -10.87
CA LYS A 89 -21.74 -4.05 -10.35
C LYS A 89 -21.13 -3.14 -9.27
N GLN A 90 -20.04 -3.55 -8.61
CA GLN A 90 -19.36 -2.74 -7.60
C GLN A 90 -18.42 -1.68 -8.19
N ARG A 91 -18.06 -1.78 -9.48
CA ARG A 91 -17.06 -0.88 -10.09
C ARG A 91 -17.45 0.60 -10.05
N PRO A 92 -18.71 1.00 -10.32
CA PRO A 92 -19.10 2.40 -10.18
C PRO A 92 -18.94 2.93 -8.74
N LEU A 93 -19.27 2.11 -7.74
CA LEU A 93 -19.10 2.47 -6.33
C LEU A 93 -17.61 2.59 -5.97
N PHE A 94 -16.77 1.69 -6.49
CA PHE A 94 -15.31 1.78 -6.35
C PHE A 94 -14.78 3.09 -6.92
N HIS A 95 -15.15 3.44 -8.15
CA HIS A 95 -14.68 4.68 -8.76
C HIS A 95 -15.17 5.93 -8.03
N ALA A 96 -16.42 5.95 -7.56
CA ALA A 96 -16.92 7.06 -6.76
C ALA A 96 -16.13 7.25 -5.45
N ALA A 97 -15.79 6.15 -4.76
CA ALA A 97 -14.96 6.19 -3.56
C ALA A 97 -13.52 6.64 -3.88
N TYR A 98 -12.94 6.10 -4.95
CA TYR A 98 -11.61 6.46 -5.44
C TYR A 98 -11.50 7.95 -5.80
N ASP A 99 -12.46 8.48 -6.55
CA ASP A 99 -12.52 9.89 -6.97
C ASP A 99 -12.78 10.84 -5.79
N THR A 100 -13.37 10.34 -4.70
CA THR A 100 -13.53 11.10 -3.46
C THR A 100 -12.22 11.17 -2.70
N VAL A 101 -11.57 10.02 -2.48
CA VAL A 101 -10.29 9.94 -1.76
C VAL A 101 -9.18 10.69 -2.48
N THR A 102 -9.07 10.55 -3.79
CA THR A 102 -8.04 11.27 -4.57
C THR A 102 -8.25 12.78 -4.52
N ARG A 103 -9.50 13.25 -4.51
CA ARG A 103 -9.82 14.67 -4.30
C ARG A 103 -9.44 15.12 -2.89
N ASP A 104 -9.81 14.36 -1.86
CA ASP A 104 -9.47 14.67 -0.47
C ASP A 104 -7.96 14.80 -0.28
N LEU A 105 -7.15 13.91 -0.89
CA LEU A 105 -5.69 13.98 -0.86
C LEU A 105 -5.11 15.24 -1.53
N VAL A 106 -5.82 15.82 -2.50
CA VAL A 106 -5.41 17.07 -3.17
C VAL A 106 -5.86 18.30 -2.38
N THR A 107 -7.05 18.26 -1.78
CA THR A 107 -7.68 19.44 -1.18
C THR A 107 -7.42 19.59 0.31
N SER A 108 -6.99 18.55 1.02
CA SER A 108 -6.75 18.63 2.46
C SER A 108 -5.50 19.43 2.77
N GLU A 109 -5.67 20.49 3.56
CA GLU A 109 -4.56 21.28 4.10
C GLU A 109 -3.61 20.40 4.92
N GLY A 110 -2.31 20.62 4.76
CA GLY A 110 -1.26 19.90 5.51
C GLY A 110 -0.86 18.52 4.95
N ILE A 111 -1.58 17.96 3.97
CA ILE A 111 -1.18 16.70 3.33
C ILE A 111 -0.04 16.92 2.31
N GLY A 112 -0.04 18.06 1.61
CA GLY A 112 1.09 18.54 0.81
C GLY A 112 1.71 17.50 -0.14
N ASP A 113 3.02 17.29 -0.03
CA ASP A 113 3.77 16.36 -0.90
C ASP A 113 3.52 14.89 -0.58
N ILE A 114 3.12 14.55 0.65
CA ILE A 114 2.73 13.18 1.02
C ILE A 114 1.49 12.76 0.23
N GLY A 115 0.52 13.66 0.06
CA GLY A 115 -0.67 13.40 -0.77
C GLY A 115 -0.31 13.11 -2.22
N LYS A 116 0.61 13.90 -2.80
CA LYS A 116 1.12 13.66 -4.16
C LYS A 116 1.83 12.33 -4.28
N ALA A 117 2.58 11.90 -3.27
CA ALA A 117 3.22 10.59 -3.24
C ALA A 117 2.16 9.48 -3.23
N ILE A 118 1.17 9.58 -2.35
CA ILE A 118 0.07 8.60 -2.23
C ILE A 118 -0.71 8.49 -3.54
N LEU A 119 -1.01 9.62 -4.19
CA LEU A 119 -1.65 9.64 -5.51
C LEU A 119 -0.86 8.87 -6.58
N GLN A 120 0.46 8.75 -6.46
CA GLN A 120 1.26 7.92 -7.37
C GLN A 120 1.21 6.44 -6.97
N ILE A 121 1.20 6.16 -5.66
CA ILE A 121 1.17 4.81 -5.08
C ILE A 121 -0.15 4.09 -5.41
N VAL A 122 -1.27 4.82 -5.45
CA VAL A 122 -2.60 4.25 -5.71
C VAL A 122 -3.07 4.35 -7.16
N ARG A 123 -2.17 4.54 -8.13
CA ARG A 123 -2.54 4.51 -9.55
C ARG A 123 -3.04 3.14 -9.99
N HIS A 124 -3.97 3.09 -10.95
CA HIS A 124 -4.46 1.83 -11.51
C HIS A 124 -4.99 2.01 -12.94
N PRO A 125 -4.94 0.96 -13.79
CA PRO A 125 -5.22 1.09 -15.23
C PRO A 125 -6.68 1.50 -15.55
N TYR A 126 -7.60 1.26 -14.62
CA TYR A 126 -9.02 1.57 -14.79
C TYR A 126 -9.39 2.98 -14.31
N ALA A 127 -8.45 3.80 -13.85
CA ALA A 127 -8.74 5.12 -13.32
C ALA A 127 -9.33 6.05 -14.41
N HIS A 128 -10.14 7.03 -13.99
CA HIS A 128 -10.78 7.96 -14.90
C HIS A 128 -9.80 8.96 -15.53
N THR A 129 -8.79 9.41 -14.79
CA THR A 129 -7.81 10.41 -15.25
C THR A 129 -6.54 9.77 -15.80
N ASP A 130 -5.92 10.39 -16.80
CA ASP A 130 -4.65 9.90 -17.39
C ASP A 130 -3.52 9.81 -16.37
N GLU A 131 -3.42 10.80 -15.48
CA GLU A 131 -2.42 10.80 -14.42
C GLU A 131 -2.56 9.63 -13.45
N GLN A 132 -3.79 9.17 -13.21
CA GLN A 132 -4.07 8.03 -12.34
C GLN A 132 -4.02 6.67 -13.07
N ARG A 133 -3.97 6.67 -14.40
CA ARG A 133 -3.74 5.47 -15.23
C ARG A 133 -2.27 5.15 -15.46
N LYS A 134 -1.35 6.07 -15.14
CA LYS A 134 0.10 5.82 -15.23
C LYS A 134 0.52 4.62 -14.37
N THR A 135 1.68 4.06 -14.66
CA THR A 135 2.25 2.99 -13.85
C THR A 135 2.53 3.47 -12.43
N ARG A 136 2.34 2.55 -11.47
CA ARG A 136 2.73 2.77 -10.08
C ARG A 136 4.25 2.75 -9.94
N PRO A 137 4.82 3.58 -9.06
CA PRO A 137 6.23 3.50 -8.70
C PRO A 137 6.54 2.18 -7.98
N SER A 138 7.79 1.74 -8.06
CA SER A 138 8.34 0.67 -7.24
C SER A 138 8.49 1.09 -5.77
N CYS A 139 8.65 0.13 -4.85
CA CYS A 139 8.92 0.42 -3.43
C CYS A 139 10.14 1.34 -3.24
N ARG A 140 11.17 1.19 -4.08
CA ARG A 140 12.37 2.03 -4.05
C ARG A 140 12.06 3.48 -4.42
N GLU A 141 11.31 3.70 -5.50
CA GLU A 141 10.92 5.03 -5.94
C GLU A 141 9.99 5.69 -4.92
N VAL A 142 9.07 4.93 -4.31
CA VAL A 142 8.23 5.41 -3.21
C VAL A 142 9.08 5.88 -2.04
N ALA A 143 10.07 5.09 -1.61
CA ALA A 143 10.97 5.48 -0.54
C ALA A 143 11.72 6.78 -0.90
N GLN A 144 12.22 6.92 -2.12
CA GLN A 144 12.88 8.14 -2.58
C GLN A 144 11.95 9.35 -2.57
N ILE A 145 10.72 9.22 -3.08
CA ILE A 145 9.72 10.30 -3.07
C ILE A 145 9.46 10.79 -1.64
N LEU A 146 9.32 9.86 -0.70
CA LEU A 146 9.06 10.19 0.71
C LEU A 146 10.32 10.73 1.43
N SER A 147 11.51 10.24 1.10
CA SER A 147 12.79 10.71 1.66
C SER A 147 13.26 12.06 1.12
N VAL A 148 12.75 12.51 -0.03
CA VAL A 148 13.05 13.87 -0.54
C VAL A 148 12.14 14.92 0.13
N GLY A 149 10.96 14.52 0.60
CA GLY A 149 10.03 15.38 1.35
C GLY A 149 10.30 15.44 2.86
N GLY A 150 11.04 14.48 3.42
CA GLY A 150 11.47 14.47 4.82
C GLY A 150 12.99 14.63 4.90
N GLN A 151 13.47 15.60 5.68
CA GLN A 151 14.90 15.72 5.97
C GLN A 151 15.50 14.35 6.33
N LYS A 152 16.65 14.06 5.72
CA LYS A 152 17.45 12.85 5.82
C LYS A 152 17.59 12.40 7.29
N VAL A 153 16.87 11.36 7.69
CA VAL A 153 17.17 10.64 8.93
C VAL A 153 18.39 9.79 8.64
N GLU A 154 19.56 10.21 9.14
CA GLU A 154 20.74 9.37 9.18
C GLU A 154 20.45 8.18 10.11
N LEU A 155 20.27 7.01 9.51
CA LEU A 155 20.30 5.75 10.23
C LEU A 155 21.71 5.60 10.82
N LEU A 156 21.84 5.86 12.11
CA LEU A 156 23.02 5.46 12.87
C LEU A 156 23.09 3.94 12.85
N ASP A 157 24.12 3.40 12.21
CA ASP A 157 24.48 1.99 12.25
C ASP A 157 24.64 1.54 13.70
N CYS A 158 23.66 0.78 14.21
CA CYS A 158 23.85 0.04 15.46
C CYS A 158 24.83 -1.12 15.20
N PRO A 159 25.88 -1.29 16.01
CA PRO A 159 26.83 -2.38 15.82
C PRO A 159 26.11 -3.72 16.00
N SER A 160 26.33 -4.63 15.05
CA SER A 160 25.86 -6.00 15.08
C SER A 160 26.27 -6.71 16.38
N GLN A 161 25.34 -6.83 17.33
CA GLN A 161 25.54 -7.68 18.51
C GLN A 161 25.44 -9.15 18.06
N LYS A 162 26.62 -9.78 17.96
CA LYS A 162 26.75 -11.22 17.78
C LYS A 162 25.97 -11.93 18.90
N ARG A 163 24.95 -12.70 18.52
CA ARG A 163 24.27 -13.64 19.43
C ARG A 163 25.30 -14.60 20.01
N ILE A 164 25.45 -14.56 21.33
CA ILE A 164 26.19 -15.58 22.08
C ILE A 164 25.31 -16.84 22.06
N ARG A 165 25.87 -17.92 21.50
CA ARG A 165 25.29 -19.26 21.51
C ARG A 165 25.40 -19.81 22.92
N VAL A 166 24.27 -20.03 23.58
CA VAL A 166 24.22 -20.86 24.79
C VAL A 166 23.94 -22.27 24.31
N GLU A 167 24.95 -23.14 24.43
CA GLU A 167 24.79 -24.58 24.22
C GLU A 167 24.16 -25.22 25.49
N PRO A 168 23.43 -26.34 25.32
CA PRO A 168 22.48 -26.87 26.30
C PRO A 168 23.14 -27.43 27.58
#